data_AF-A0A9X1HEM9-F1
#
_entry.id   AF-A0A9X1HEM9-F1
#
_cell.length_a   1.000
_cell.length_b   1.000
_cell.length_c   1.000
_cell.angle_alpha   90.00
_cell.angle_beta   90.00
_cell.angle_gamma   90.00
#
_symmetry.space_group_name_H-M   'P 1'
#
loop_
_entity.id
_entity.type
_entity.pdbx_description
1 polymer ?
#
loop_
_entity_poly.entity_id
_entity_poly.type
_entity_poly.pdbx_seq_one_letter_code
_entity_poly.pdbx_strand_id
1 'polypeptide(L)'
;GGVAVPYGTATPIANGTTQLVFNGTAEGAVIINAEVKGSNGITHSTVLNFDVKGIAYTFTGAPQDNSIFVTASTNLNFDISETA
;
A
#
# COMPACT_ATOMS: atom_id res chain seq x y z
N GLY A 1 -13.46 -3.27 -10.73
CA GLY A 1 -12.25 -2.44 -10.60
C GLY A 1 -12.53 -1.08 -11.22
N GLY A 2 -12.00 0.00 -10.65
CA GLY A 2 -12.16 1.36 -11.20
C GLY A 2 -11.26 1.61 -12.42
N VAL A 3 -11.41 2.78 -13.03
CA VAL A 3 -10.56 3.25 -14.14
C VAL A 3 -9.31 3.91 -13.56
N ALA A 4 -8.13 3.56 -14.08
CA ALA A 4 -6.87 4.18 -13.68
C ALA A 4 -6.80 5.64 -14.13
N VAL A 5 -6.33 6.53 -13.25
CA VAL A 5 -6.07 7.94 -13.57
C VAL A 5 -4.56 8.09 -13.79
N PRO A 6 -4.09 8.30 -15.04
CA PRO A 6 -2.66 8.43 -15.31
C PRO A 6 -2.14 9.77 -14.79
N TYR A 7 -0.95 9.74 -14.18
CA TYR A 7 -0.28 10.93 -13.70
C TYR A 7 -0.06 11.95 -14.82
N GLY A 8 -0.28 13.24 -14.52
CA GLY A 8 -0.05 14.35 -15.44
C GLY A 8 -1.09 14.47 -16.57
N THR A 9 -2.13 13.63 -16.58
CA THR A 9 -3.17 13.68 -17.61
C THR A 9 -4.52 14.04 -17.01
N ALA A 10 -5.25 14.92 -17.70
CA ALA A 10 -6.63 15.23 -17.34
C ALA A 10 -7.55 14.09 -17.79
N THR A 11 -8.28 13.50 -16.85
CA THR A 11 -9.31 12.48 -17.12
C THR A 11 -10.69 13.11 -16.92
N PRO A 12 -11.63 13.01 -17.89
CA PRO A 12 -12.99 13.52 -17.71
C PRO A 12 -13.70 12.82 -16.55
N ILE A 13 -14.44 13.60 -15.77
CA ILE A 13 -15.28 13.12 -14.66
C ILE A 13 -16.72 13.62 -14.85
N ALA A 14 -17.70 12.89 -14.33
CA ALA A 14 -19.10 13.31 -14.38
C ALA A 14 -19.37 14.43 -13.37
N ASN A 15 -20.39 15.25 -13.63
CA ASN A 15 -20.88 16.22 -12.66
C ASN A 15 -21.37 15.50 -11.38
N GLY A 16 -21.09 16.09 -10.23
CA GLY A 16 -21.41 15.52 -8.92
C GLY A 16 -20.19 14.90 -8.27
N THR A 17 -20.38 13.76 -7.60
CA THR A 17 -19.32 13.10 -6.82
C THR A 17 -18.57 12.07 -7.65
N THR A 18 -17.25 12.25 -7.80
CA THR A 18 -16.34 11.23 -8.33
C THR A 18 -15.43 10.74 -7.22
N GLN A 19 -15.43 9.43 -6.97
CA GLN A 19 -14.53 8.80 -5.99
C GLN A 19 -13.27 8.28 -6.67
N LEU A 20 -12.12 8.61 -6.09
CA LEU A 20 -10.81 8.11 -6.51
C LEU A 20 -10.21 7.30 -5.35
N VAL A 21 -9.51 6.22 -5.69
CA VAL A 21 -8.80 5.38 -4.73
C VAL A 21 -7.31 5.52 -4.97
N PHE A 22 -6.59 5.93 -3.93
CA PHE A 22 -5.13 5.90 -3.91
C PHE A 22 -4.66 4.59 -3.30
N ASN A 23 -3.79 3.86 -4.00
CA ASN A 23 -3.16 2.64 -3.51
C ASN A 23 -1.66 2.90 -3.34
N GLY A 24 -1.21 3.07 -2.08
CA GLY A 24 0.21 3.20 -1.77
C GLY A 24 0.91 1.85 -1.92
N THR A 25 1.86 1.74 -2.86
CA THR A 25 2.59 0.49 -3.13
C THR A 25 3.98 0.44 -2.51
N ALA A 26 4.46 1.56 -1.96
CA ALA A 26 5.75 1.67 -1.31
C ALA A 26 5.63 2.59 -0.09
N GLU A 27 6.42 2.31 0.94
CA GLU A 27 6.48 3.12 2.16
C GLU A 27 7.00 4.53 1.86
N GLY A 28 6.48 5.51 2.60
CA GLY A 28 6.94 6.89 2.55
C GLY A 28 5.83 7.91 2.34
N ALA A 29 6.24 9.17 2.33
CA ALA A 29 5.34 10.30 2.12
C ALA A 29 4.99 10.44 0.64
N VAL A 30 3.70 10.50 0.34
CA VAL A 30 3.17 10.75 -1.00
C VAL A 30 2.30 12.01 -0.96
N ILE A 31 2.64 12.98 -1.81
CA ILE A 31 1.91 14.24 -1.95
C ILE A 31 1.21 14.22 -3.31
N ILE A 32 -0.12 14.36 -3.30
CA ILE A 32 -0.94 14.42 -4.51
C ILE A 32 -1.55 15.81 -4.62
N ASN A 33 -1.28 16.49 -5.74
CA ASN A 33 -2.02 17.67 -6.13
C ASN A 33 -3.20 17.22 -7.00
N ALA A 34 -4.41 17.30 -6.45
CA ALA A 34 -5.62 17.01 -7.19
C ALA A 34 -6.19 18.32 -7.76
N GLU A 35 -6.48 18.32 -9.05
CA GLU A 35 -7.01 19.48 -9.76
C GLU A 35 -8.30 19.10 -10.50
N VAL A 36 -9.33 19.92 -10.36
CA VAL A 36 -10.58 19.80 -11.11
C VAL A 36 -10.80 21.09 -11.89
N LYS A 37 -10.95 20.94 -13.21
CA LYS A 37 -11.20 22.04 -14.13
C LYS A 37 -12.63 21.99 -14.65
N GLY A 38 -13.39 23.05 -14.38
CA GLY A 38 -14.72 23.26 -14.94
C GLY A 38 -14.68 23.65 -16.41
N SER A 39 -15.78 23.39 -17.13
CA SER A 39 -15.95 23.79 -18.53
C SER A 39 -15.94 25.31 -18.73
N ASN A 40 -16.25 26.07 -17.68
CA ASN A 40 -16.13 27.53 -17.62
C ASN A 40 -14.68 28.03 -17.47
N GLY A 41 -13.69 27.13 -17.43
CA GLY A 41 -12.27 27.45 -17.27
C GLY A 41 -11.80 27.64 -15.84
N ILE A 42 -12.70 27.59 -14.84
CA ILE A 42 -12.34 27.70 -13.43
C ILE A 42 -11.69 26.40 -12.97
N THR A 43 -10.60 26.53 -12.22
CA THR A 43 -9.83 25.40 -11.70
C THR A 43 -9.79 25.46 -10.18
N HIS A 44 -10.09 24.34 -9.54
CA HIS A 44 -9.96 24.16 -8.10
C HIS A 44 -8.93 23.08 -7.83
N SER A 45 -8.01 23.36 -6.91
CA SER A 45 -6.93 22.43 -6.57
C SER A 45 -6.87 22.20 -5.07
N THR A 46 -6.45 20.99 -4.68
CA THR A 46 -6.20 20.61 -3.30
C THR A 46 -4.95 19.75 -3.21
N VAL A 47 -4.31 19.78 -2.04
CA VAL A 47 -3.14 18.96 -1.74
C VAL A 47 -3.57 17.87 -0.76
N LEU A 48 -3.28 16.62 -1.11
CA LEU A 48 -3.52 15.45 -0.29
C LEU A 48 -2.17 14.88 0.14
N ASN A 49 -1.97 14.74 1.45
CA ASN A 49 -0.75 14.19 2.03
C ASN A 49 -1.06 12.79 2.60
N PHE A 50 -0.40 11.79 2.04
CA PHE A 50 -0.44 10.41 2.52
C PHE A 50 0.92 10.05 3.13
N ASP A 51 0.89 9.33 4.23
CA ASP A 51 2.07 8.73 4.85
C ASP A 51 1.87 7.21 4.83
N VAL A 52 2.44 6.56 3.82
CA VAL A 52 2.30 5.12 3.63
C VAL A 52 3.25 4.42 4.60
N LYS A 53 2.68 3.81 5.64
CA LYS A 53 3.43 3.02 6.62
C LYS A 53 3.45 1.55 6.19
N GLY A 54 4.65 0.99 6.18
CA GLY A 54 4.79 -0.46 6.14
C GLY A 54 4.50 -1.05 7.52
N ILE A 55 4.09 -2.31 7.50
CA ILE A 55 4.07 -3.15 8.70
C ILE A 55 5.32 -4.02 8.61
N ALA A 56 6.23 -3.84 9.57
CA ALA A 56 7.41 -4.67 9.66
C ALA A 56 7.07 -5.97 10.41
N TYR A 57 7.56 -7.09 9.89
CA TYR A 57 7.44 -8.40 10.52
C TYR A 57 8.83 -8.93 10.86
N THR A 58 8.98 -9.45 12.07
CA THR A 58 10.15 -10.23 12.43
C THR A 58 9.79 -11.70 12.31
N PHE A 59 10.50 -12.40 11.42
CA PHE A 59 10.43 -13.86 11.32
C PHE A 59 11.58 -14.46 12.11
N THR A 60 11.27 -15.36 13.04
CA THR A 60 12.28 -16.13 13.75
C THR A 60 12.01 -17.63 13.64
N GLY A 61 13.08 -18.41 13.63
CA GLY A 61 13.03 -19.86 13.71
C GLY A 61 13.91 -20.33 14.84
N ALA A 62 13.41 -21.25 15.67
CA ALA A 62 14.22 -21.84 16.72
C ALA A 62 15.29 -22.76 16.10
N PRO A 63 16.58 -22.67 16.48
CA PRO A 63 17.60 -23.62 16.06
C PRO A 63 17.18 -25.05 16.42
N GLN A 64 17.39 -25.99 15.50
CA GLN A 64 17.12 -27.42 15.67
C GLN A 64 18.27 -28.26 15.12
N ASP A 65 18.41 -29.48 15.61
CA ASP A 65 19.45 -30.40 15.15
C ASP A 65 19.26 -30.77 13.67
N ASN A 66 20.35 -30.69 12.91
CA ASN A 66 20.34 -31.00 11.46
C ASN A 66 20.46 -32.50 11.15
N SER A 67 20.46 -33.36 12.17
CA SER A 67 20.46 -34.81 12.02
C SER A 67 19.51 -35.45 13.03
N ILE A 68 18.53 -36.21 12.52
CA ILE A 68 17.62 -37.01 13.34
C ILE A 68 17.62 -38.45 12.85
N PHE A 69 17.31 -39.39 13.74
CA PHE A 69 17.13 -40.80 13.35
C PHE A 69 15.89 -40.95 12.45
N VAL A 70 15.89 -41.97 11.58
CA VAL A 70 14.86 -42.18 10.53
C VAL A 70 13.43 -42.28 11.09
N THR A 71 13.28 -42.67 12.36
CA THR A 71 11.98 -42.80 13.04
C THR A 71 11.73 -41.73 14.11
N ALA A 72 12.65 -40.79 14.30
CA ALA A 72 12.49 -39.71 15.25
C ALA A 72 11.74 -38.54 14.61
N SER A 73 10.95 -37.82 15.42
CA SER A 73 10.38 -36.54 15.05
C SER A 73 11.07 -35.41 15.82
N THR A 74 11.17 -34.25 15.19
CA THR A 74 11.56 -33.01 15.85
C THR A 74 10.59 -31.90 15.48
N ASN A 75 10.45 -30.91 16.35
CA ASN A 75 9.57 -29.78 16.13
C ASN A 75 10.34 -28.65 15.47
N LEU A 76 9.84 -28.14 14.35
CA LEU A 76 10.31 -26.90 13.74
C LEU A 76 9.41 -25.77 14.20
N ASN A 77 9.94 -24.89 15.04
CA ASN A 77 9.19 -23.77 15.57
C ASN A 77 9.52 -22.51 14.77
N PHE A 78 8.49 -21.88 14.22
CA PHE A 78 8.55 -20.61 13.54
C PHE A 78 7.66 -19.61 14.27
N ASP A 79 8.15 -18.39 14.42
CA ASP A 79 7.41 -17.29 15.01
C ASP A 79 7.40 -16.10 14.05
N ILE A 80 6.25 -15.43 13.97
CA ILE A 80 6.05 -14.21 13.22
C ILE A 80 5.43 -13.19 14.18
N SER A 81 6.18 -12.14 14.47
CA SER A 81 5.70 -11.03 15.31
C SER A 81 5.69 -9.74 14.52
N GLU A 82 4.57 -9.02 14.57
CA GLU A 82 4.46 -7.65 14.07
C GLU A 82 5.26 -6.72 14.98
N THR A 83 6.07 -5.83 14.38
CA THR A 83 6.70 -4.73 15.11
C THR A 83 6.00 -3.45 14.69
N ALA A 84 5.17 -2.91 15.60
CA ALA A 84 4.43 -1.68 15.40
C ALA A 84 5.30 -0.43 15.61
#